data_AF-A0A2Z6M470-F1
#
_entry.id   AF-A0A2Z6M470-F1
#
_cell.length_a   1.000
_cell.length_b   1.000
_cell.length_c   1.000
_cell.angle_alpha   90.00
_cell.angle_beta   90.00
_cell.angle_gamma   90.00
#
_symmetry.space_group_name_H-M   'P 1'
#
loop_
_entity.id
_entity.type
_entity.pdbx_description
1 polymer ?
#
loop_
_entity_poly.entity_id
_entity_poly.type
_entity_poly.pdbx_seq_one_letter_code
_entity_poly.pdbx_strand_id
1 'polypeptide(L)'
;MYVAAVGINPQKILPFMLDFGTNNQKLLDDHLYLGVRQPRLEGEEYLSIVDEFMEAVHARWPKAIETLKPYRQRFCMFNDDIQGTTGVALAGLLGTVRAQGRPLSDFVKQKIVIVGAGSAGHGVLNMAVQAVSRMPGSNLDPTAVPFARNPRDLEGLAEGASIIEVVKKVKPHVLLGLSGVGGVFNEQLSALLLMHLIMLEKT
;
A
#
# COMPACT_ATOMS: atom_id res chain seq x y z
N MET A 1 -3.02 -17.50 8.54
CA MET A 1 -1.84 -16.71 8.95
C MET A 1 -1.71 -16.61 10.47
N TYR A 2 -2.49 -15.78 11.19
CA TYR A 2 -2.35 -15.51 12.64
C TYR A 2 -1.93 -16.70 13.53
N VAL A 3 -2.60 -17.85 13.44
CA VAL A 3 -2.22 -19.07 14.19
C VAL A 3 -0.88 -19.64 13.70
N ALA A 4 -0.80 -20.01 12.42
CA ALA A 4 0.32 -20.78 11.86
C ALA A 4 1.64 -19.99 11.74
N ALA A 5 1.60 -18.67 11.61
CA ALA A 5 2.78 -17.82 11.40
C ALA A 5 3.21 -17.03 12.66
N VAL A 6 2.31 -16.85 13.64
CA VAL A 6 2.55 -16.01 14.83
C VAL A 6 2.20 -16.75 16.15
N GLY A 7 1.71 -17.99 16.09
CA GLY A 7 1.41 -18.81 17.27
C GLY A 7 0.19 -18.35 18.09
N ILE A 8 -0.64 -17.45 17.55
CA ILE A 8 -1.80 -16.91 18.28
C ILE A 8 -2.85 -18.01 18.48
N ASN A 9 -3.27 -18.24 19.72
CA ASN A 9 -4.30 -19.23 20.06
C ASN A 9 -5.60 -18.94 19.27
N PRO A 10 -6.12 -19.91 18.48
CA PRO A 10 -7.34 -19.71 17.68
C PRO A 10 -8.57 -19.32 18.51
N GLN A 11 -8.66 -19.71 19.79
CA GLN A 11 -9.74 -19.31 20.70
C GLN A 11 -9.74 -17.79 21.03
N LYS A 12 -8.71 -17.05 20.61
CA LYS A 12 -8.61 -15.58 20.73
C LYS A 12 -8.85 -14.86 19.39
N ILE A 13 -9.29 -15.56 18.35
CA ILE A 13 -9.52 -15.02 17.01
C ILE A 13 -11.01 -15.18 16.68
N LEU A 14 -11.68 -14.07 16.32
CA LEU A 14 -13.05 -14.08 15.83
C LEU A 14 -13.08 -13.57 14.38
N PRO A 15 -13.21 -14.46 13.38
CA PRO A 15 -13.51 -14.03 12.02
C PRO A 15 -14.96 -13.55 11.95
N PHE A 16 -15.20 -12.45 11.23
CA PHE A 16 -16.53 -11.91 10.96
C PHE A 16 -16.60 -11.36 9.54
N MET A 17 -17.82 -11.17 9.05
CA MET A 17 -18.13 -10.49 7.79
C MET A 17 -19.29 -9.53 8.05
N LEU A 18 -19.18 -8.29 7.58
CA LEU A 18 -20.31 -7.37 7.52
C LEU A 18 -20.84 -7.41 6.08
N ASP A 19 -21.99 -8.04 5.87
CA ASP A 19 -22.63 -8.12 4.57
C ASP A 19 -23.62 -6.97 4.40
N PHE A 20 -23.20 -5.97 3.63
CA PHE A 20 -23.99 -4.79 3.28
C PHE A 20 -24.75 -4.97 1.95
N GLY A 21 -24.81 -6.18 1.38
CA GLY A 21 -25.24 -6.42 0.01
C GLY A 21 -24.12 -6.21 -1.02
N THR A 22 -24.46 -6.36 -2.30
CA THR A 22 -23.49 -6.43 -3.39
C THR A 22 -23.97 -5.80 -4.69
N ASN A 23 -23.06 -5.04 -5.35
CA ASN A 23 -23.29 -4.46 -6.67
C ASN A 23 -22.87 -5.41 -7.81
N ASN A 24 -22.48 -6.66 -7.49
CA ASN A 24 -22.16 -7.68 -8.49
C ASN A 24 -23.42 -8.46 -8.88
N GLN A 25 -24.04 -8.07 -10.00
CA GLN A 25 -25.28 -8.68 -10.50
C GLN A 25 -25.21 -10.22 -10.59
N LYS A 26 -24.06 -10.80 -10.96
CA LYS A 26 -23.88 -12.26 -11.04
C LYS A 26 -24.09 -12.99 -9.71
N LEU A 27 -23.89 -12.32 -8.57
CA LEU A 27 -24.18 -12.87 -7.24
C LEU A 27 -25.64 -12.67 -6.85
N LEU A 28 -26.26 -11.55 -7.24
CA LEU A 28 -27.68 -11.31 -7.04
C LEU A 28 -28.53 -12.34 -7.80
N ASP A 29 -28.12 -12.69 -9.03
CA ASP A 29 -28.76 -13.65 -9.92
C ASP A 29 -28.52 -15.12 -9.51
N ASP A 30 -27.38 -15.44 -8.87
CA ASP A 30 -27.04 -16.83 -8.51
C ASP A 30 -27.86 -17.32 -7.33
N HIS A 31 -28.72 -18.31 -7.55
CA HIS A 31 -29.49 -19.02 -6.53
C HIS A 31 -28.69 -19.58 -5.33
N LEU A 32 -27.38 -19.84 -5.48
CA LEU A 32 -26.52 -20.33 -4.40
C LEU A 32 -25.87 -19.20 -3.57
N TYR A 33 -26.01 -17.94 -3.96
CA TYR A 33 -25.49 -16.83 -3.16
C TYR A 33 -26.18 -16.75 -1.80
N LEU A 34 -25.37 -16.86 -0.74
CA LEU A 34 -25.80 -16.91 0.66
C LEU A 34 -25.89 -15.52 1.32
N GLY A 35 -25.44 -14.46 0.63
CA GLY A 35 -25.44 -13.09 1.13
C GLY A 35 -26.73 -12.33 0.86
N VAL A 36 -26.79 -11.08 1.33
CA VAL A 36 -27.98 -10.24 1.21
C VAL A 36 -28.21 -9.85 -0.26
N ARG A 37 -29.38 -10.24 -0.80
CA ARG A 37 -29.75 -10.03 -2.22
C ARG A 37 -30.26 -8.62 -2.49
N GLN A 38 -29.41 -7.64 -2.24
CA GLN A 38 -29.66 -6.22 -2.53
C GLN A 38 -28.39 -5.52 -3.02
N PRO A 39 -28.50 -4.38 -3.72
CA PRO A 39 -27.38 -3.47 -3.95
C PRO A 39 -26.70 -3.11 -2.62
N ARG A 40 -25.40 -2.82 -2.67
CA ARG A 40 -24.60 -2.45 -1.51
C ARG A 40 -25.17 -1.18 -0.85
N LEU A 41 -25.32 -1.20 0.48
CA LEU A 41 -25.63 -0.01 1.26
C LEU A 41 -24.48 1.01 1.16
N GLU A 42 -24.83 2.29 1.04
CA GLU A 42 -23.89 3.42 0.92
C GLU A 42 -24.31 4.56 1.87
N GLY A 43 -23.41 5.51 2.12
CA GLY A 43 -23.67 6.67 2.99
C GLY A 43 -23.98 6.29 4.45
N GLU A 44 -24.94 6.99 5.07
CA GLU A 44 -25.25 6.89 6.50
C GLU A 44 -25.77 5.51 6.92
N GLU A 45 -26.51 4.79 6.05
CA GLU A 45 -26.99 3.42 6.34
C GLU A 45 -25.82 2.43 6.45
N TYR A 46 -24.79 2.58 5.61
CA TYR A 46 -23.55 1.80 5.73
C TYR A 46 -22.79 2.18 7.02
N LEU A 47 -22.63 3.47 7.29
CA LEU A 47 -21.83 3.96 8.42
C LEU A 47 -22.43 3.63 9.78
N SER A 48 -23.75 3.80 9.96
CA SER A 48 -24.46 3.48 11.20
C SER A 48 -24.31 2.01 11.62
N ILE A 49 -24.39 1.07 10.68
CA ILE A 49 -24.15 -0.36 10.94
C ILE A 49 -22.69 -0.64 11.33
N VAL A 50 -21.73 0.09 10.75
CA VAL A 50 -20.31 0.00 11.16
C VAL A 50 -20.11 0.56 12.57
N ASP A 51 -20.74 1.68 12.93
CA ASP A 51 -20.70 2.24 14.29
C ASP A 51 -21.31 1.27 15.31
N GLU A 52 -22.52 0.76 15.08
CA GLU A 52 -23.19 -0.20 15.97
C GLU A 52 -22.32 -1.45 16.19
N PHE A 53 -21.77 -2.02 15.11
CA PHE A 53 -20.87 -3.16 15.21
C PHE A 53 -19.62 -2.86 16.04
N MET A 54 -18.95 -1.73 15.80
CA MET A 54 -17.73 -1.37 16.51
C MET A 54 -17.98 -1.07 18.00
N GLU A 55 -19.11 -0.45 18.35
CA GLU A 55 -19.52 -0.25 19.74
C GLU A 55 -19.89 -1.58 20.43
N ALA A 56 -20.60 -2.48 19.75
CA ALA A 56 -20.92 -3.82 20.26
C ALA A 56 -19.67 -4.68 20.52
N VAL A 57 -18.69 -4.67 19.61
CA VAL A 57 -17.42 -5.39 19.79
C VAL A 57 -16.59 -4.77 20.93
N HIS A 58 -16.55 -3.44 21.07
CA HIS A 58 -15.87 -2.78 22.19
C HIS A 58 -16.53 -3.10 23.54
N ALA A 59 -17.87 -3.06 23.62
CA ALA A 59 -18.61 -3.41 24.83
C ALA A 59 -18.39 -4.87 25.25
N ARG A 60 -18.23 -5.79 24.28
CA ARG A 60 -18.01 -7.22 24.54
C ARG A 60 -16.55 -7.58 24.82
N TRP A 61 -15.59 -6.93 24.15
CA TRP A 61 -14.15 -7.21 24.24
C TRP A 61 -13.30 -5.93 24.29
N PRO A 62 -13.39 -5.11 25.36
CA PRO A 62 -12.70 -3.81 25.41
C PRO A 62 -11.17 -3.93 25.28
N LYS A 63 -10.58 -5.06 25.70
CA LYS A 63 -9.12 -5.31 25.60
C LYS A 63 -8.62 -5.77 24.22
N ALA A 64 -9.49 -5.95 23.23
CA ALA A 64 -9.05 -6.13 21.85
C ALA A 64 -8.70 -4.79 21.18
N ILE A 65 -8.91 -3.66 21.88
CA ILE A 65 -9.40 -2.42 21.28
C ILE A 65 -8.84 -1.19 22.06
N GLU A 66 -7.67 -0.67 21.64
CA GLU A 66 -6.90 0.44 22.24
C GLU A 66 -6.00 1.28 21.23
N THR A 67 -6.54 2.30 20.55
CA THR A 67 -5.83 3.46 19.85
C THR A 67 -4.95 3.22 18.56
N LEU A 68 -4.52 4.16 17.66
CA LEU A 68 -4.82 5.61 17.30
C LEU A 68 -5.09 5.78 15.74
N LYS A 69 -5.99 6.54 15.03
CA LYS A 69 -7.16 7.50 15.13
C LYS A 69 -8.08 7.38 13.85
N PRO A 70 -9.43 7.62 13.76
CA PRO A 70 -10.47 8.02 14.76
C PRO A 70 -11.31 6.88 15.36
N TYR A 71 -11.96 6.00 14.56
CA TYR A 71 -12.35 4.64 15.01
C TYR A 71 -11.14 4.01 15.67
N ARG A 72 -10.05 4.05 14.90
CA ARG A 72 -8.72 3.67 15.29
C ARG A 72 -8.20 4.42 16.54
N GLN A 73 -8.83 5.47 17.10
CA GLN A 73 -8.44 6.10 18.39
C GLN A 73 -9.24 5.60 19.57
N ARG A 74 -10.51 5.26 19.37
CA ARG A 74 -11.23 4.45 20.36
C ARG A 74 -10.66 3.03 20.38
N PHE A 75 -10.22 2.51 19.23
CA PHE A 75 -10.09 1.08 18.97
C PHE A 75 -8.72 0.68 18.35
N CYS A 76 -8.07 -0.35 18.88
CA CYS A 76 -6.81 -0.89 18.33
C CYS A 76 -7.16 -1.68 17.07
N MET A 77 -6.84 -1.08 15.94
CA MET A 77 -7.07 -1.67 14.64
C MET A 77 -6.02 -1.17 13.66
N PHE A 78 -5.76 -1.96 12.64
CA PHE A 78 -5.03 -1.54 11.46
C PHE A 78 -5.75 -2.11 10.24
N ASN A 79 -5.65 -1.43 9.10
CA ASN A 79 -6.04 -2.04 7.83
C ASN A 79 -4.80 -2.71 7.22
N ASP A 80 -4.89 -4.00 6.88
CA ASP A 80 -3.76 -4.80 6.41
C ASP A 80 -3.37 -4.42 4.97
N ASP A 81 -4.36 -4.19 4.09
CA ASP A 81 -4.15 -3.81 2.68
C ASP A 81 -3.34 -2.51 2.52
N ILE A 82 -3.50 -1.59 3.48
CA ILE A 82 -2.71 -0.35 3.58
C ILE A 82 -1.45 -0.63 4.41
N GLN A 83 -1.58 -0.93 5.70
CA GLN A 83 -0.45 -0.87 6.64
C GLN A 83 0.44 -2.12 6.60
N GLY A 84 -0.14 -3.30 6.43
CA GLY A 84 0.60 -4.56 6.28
C GLY A 84 1.37 -4.58 4.97
N THR A 85 0.67 -4.33 3.85
CA THR A 85 1.29 -4.13 2.52
C THR A 85 2.41 -3.10 2.57
N THR A 86 2.17 -1.96 3.21
CA THR A 86 3.17 -0.90 3.35
C THR A 86 4.39 -1.34 4.15
N GLY A 87 4.21 -2.04 5.27
CA GLY A 87 5.30 -2.56 6.08
C GLY A 87 6.16 -3.57 5.32
N VAL A 88 5.54 -4.50 4.61
CA VAL A 88 6.24 -5.52 3.80
C VAL A 88 6.94 -4.88 2.60
N ALA A 89 6.30 -3.97 1.89
CA ALA A 89 6.90 -3.27 0.75
C ALA A 89 8.09 -2.39 1.18
N LEU A 90 7.99 -1.66 2.30
CA LEU A 90 9.12 -0.90 2.84
C LEU A 90 10.26 -1.83 3.28
N ALA A 91 9.96 -2.96 3.92
CA ALA A 91 10.98 -3.95 4.28
C ALA A 91 11.72 -4.50 3.05
N GLY A 92 10.99 -4.76 1.95
CA GLY A 92 11.58 -5.12 0.65
C GLY A 92 12.46 -4.00 0.07
N LEU A 93 11.97 -2.75 0.06
CA LEU A 93 12.68 -1.57 -0.44
C LEU A 93 13.97 -1.25 0.34
N LEU A 94 13.99 -1.47 1.66
CA LEU A 94 15.22 -1.38 2.47
C LEU A 94 16.11 -2.63 2.29
N GLY A 95 15.50 -3.77 1.97
CA GLY A 95 16.16 -5.03 1.64
C GLY A 95 16.99 -4.95 0.36
N THR A 96 16.52 -4.29 -0.70
CA THR A 96 17.28 -4.16 -1.97
C THR A 96 18.59 -3.40 -1.78
N VAL A 97 18.59 -2.31 -1.01
CA VAL A 97 19.82 -1.54 -0.68
C VAL A 97 20.84 -2.42 0.05
N ARG A 98 20.37 -3.23 1.00
CA ARG A 98 21.23 -4.19 1.74
C ARG A 98 21.74 -5.32 0.84
N ALA A 99 20.91 -5.81 -0.08
CA ALA A 99 21.30 -6.84 -1.05
C ALA A 99 22.36 -6.35 -2.06
N GLN A 100 22.35 -5.04 -2.37
CA GLN A 100 23.41 -4.38 -3.14
C GLN A 100 24.71 -4.15 -2.32
N GLY A 101 24.79 -4.61 -1.07
CA GLY A 101 25.92 -4.37 -0.18
C GLY A 101 26.08 -2.92 0.27
N ARG A 102 25.10 -2.05 0.01
CA ARG A 102 25.16 -0.61 0.28
C ARG A 102 24.68 -0.29 1.71
N PRO A 103 25.21 0.77 2.35
CA PRO A 103 24.71 1.22 3.65
C PRO A 103 23.25 1.70 3.52
N LEU A 104 22.43 1.53 4.56
CA LEU A 104 21.01 1.93 4.51
C LEU A 104 20.80 3.44 4.24
N SER A 105 21.79 4.28 4.51
CA SER A 105 21.79 5.70 4.11
C SER A 105 21.67 5.90 2.59
N ASP A 106 22.07 4.93 1.78
CA ASP A 106 21.92 5.00 0.32
C ASP A 106 20.48 4.79 -0.14
N PHE A 107 19.54 4.44 0.76
CA PHE A 107 18.11 4.43 0.44
C PHE A 107 17.61 5.80 -0.03
N VAL A 108 18.17 6.90 0.50
CA VAL A 108 17.79 8.28 0.10
C VAL A 108 18.19 8.60 -1.36
N LYS A 109 19.06 7.80 -1.97
CA LYS A 109 19.49 7.90 -3.37
C LYS A 109 18.60 7.09 -4.31
N GLN A 110 17.65 6.30 -3.80
CA GLN A 110 16.86 5.37 -4.59
C GLN A 110 15.70 6.06 -5.31
N LYS A 111 15.82 6.21 -6.64
CA LYS A 111 14.69 6.56 -7.50
C LYS A 111 13.71 5.38 -7.57
N ILE A 112 12.55 5.52 -6.93
CA ILE A 112 11.48 4.52 -6.89
C ILE A 112 10.28 5.05 -7.69
N VAL A 113 9.73 4.24 -8.59
CA VAL A 113 8.49 4.54 -9.32
C VAL A 113 7.41 3.54 -8.91
N ILE A 114 6.33 4.05 -8.33
CA ILE A 114 5.16 3.28 -7.89
C ILE A 114 4.10 3.32 -8.98
N VAL A 115 3.60 2.15 -9.39
CA VAL A 115 2.61 1.98 -10.44
C VAL A 115 1.29 1.57 -9.81
N GLY A 116 0.46 2.57 -9.51
CA GLY A 116 -0.81 2.43 -8.81
C GLY A 116 -0.92 3.44 -7.67
N ALA A 117 -1.62 4.55 -7.90
CA ALA A 117 -1.86 5.61 -6.90
C ALA A 117 -3.06 5.29 -5.97
N GLY A 118 -3.26 4.00 -5.67
CA GLY A 118 -4.28 3.56 -4.70
C GLY A 118 -3.84 3.76 -3.26
N SER A 119 -4.69 3.35 -2.32
CA SER A 119 -4.42 3.42 -0.87
C SER A 119 -3.11 2.74 -0.46
N ALA A 120 -2.80 1.57 -1.04
CA ALA A 120 -1.53 0.88 -0.85
C ALA A 120 -0.33 1.68 -1.38
N GLY A 121 -0.45 2.29 -2.58
CA GLY A 121 0.62 3.10 -3.18
C GLY A 121 0.94 4.36 -2.37
N HIS A 122 -0.10 5.06 -1.91
CA HIS A 122 0.06 6.19 -0.98
C HIS A 122 0.61 5.76 0.38
N GLY A 123 0.22 4.59 0.90
CA GLY A 123 0.78 4.00 2.12
C GLY A 123 2.30 3.79 2.01
N VAL A 124 2.74 3.12 0.94
CA VAL A 124 4.17 2.87 0.66
C VAL A 124 4.94 4.17 0.51
N LEU A 125 4.44 5.15 -0.26
CA LEU A 125 5.11 6.44 -0.40
C LEU A 125 5.26 7.15 0.95
N ASN A 126 4.19 7.21 1.75
CA ASN A 126 4.20 7.88 3.05
C ASN A 126 5.19 7.23 4.03
N MET A 127 5.22 5.89 4.13
CA MET A 127 6.19 5.23 5.02
C MET A 127 7.62 5.21 4.46
N ALA A 128 7.81 5.21 3.14
CA ALA A 128 9.14 5.39 2.55
C ALA A 128 9.73 6.76 2.90
N VAL A 129 8.95 7.85 2.81
CA VAL A 129 9.44 9.18 3.20
C VAL A 129 9.60 9.29 4.72
N GLN A 130 8.73 8.68 5.54
CA GLN A 130 8.94 8.59 6.99
C GLN A 130 10.16 7.73 7.39
N ALA A 131 10.60 6.79 6.55
CA ALA A 131 11.85 6.08 6.74
C ALA A 131 13.04 6.97 6.39
N VAL A 132 13.00 7.66 5.24
CA VAL A 132 14.05 8.60 4.82
C VAL A 132 14.24 9.73 5.83
N SER A 133 13.17 10.35 6.34
CA SER A 133 13.28 11.47 7.31
C SER A 133 13.79 11.06 8.69
N ARG A 134 14.03 9.76 8.93
CA ARG A 134 14.71 9.21 10.11
C ARG A 134 16.16 8.79 9.84
N MET A 135 16.66 8.96 8.61
CA MET A 135 18.03 8.60 8.24
C MET A 135 18.98 9.80 8.42
N PRO A 136 20.22 9.58 8.92
CA PRO A 136 21.20 10.65 9.01
C PRO A 136 21.46 11.32 7.65
N GLY A 137 21.42 12.66 7.62
CA GLY A 137 21.69 13.47 6.41
C GLY A 137 20.47 13.83 5.56
N SER A 138 19.25 13.43 5.94
CA SER A 138 18.03 13.77 5.19
C SER A 138 17.54 15.21 5.45
N ASN A 139 18.07 16.19 4.74
CA ASN A 139 17.49 17.55 4.70
C ASN A 139 16.23 17.59 3.80
N LEU A 140 15.18 16.87 4.21
CA LEU A 140 13.86 16.97 3.58
C LEU A 140 12.97 17.94 4.35
N ASP A 141 12.52 18.99 3.66
CA ASP A 141 11.46 19.87 4.14
C ASP A 141 10.16 19.05 4.34
N PRO A 142 9.50 19.10 5.52
CA PRO A 142 8.25 18.39 5.80
C PRO A 142 7.11 18.66 4.80
N THR A 143 7.14 19.80 4.09
CA THR A 143 6.14 20.19 3.08
C THR A 143 6.47 19.69 1.68
N ALA A 144 7.74 19.45 1.36
CA ALA A 144 8.17 18.88 0.07
C ALA A 144 7.95 17.34 -0.01
N VAL A 145 7.77 16.69 1.14
CA VAL A 145 7.51 15.26 1.35
C VAL A 145 6.57 14.59 0.30
N PRO A 146 5.38 15.12 -0.03
CA PRO A 146 4.40 14.36 -0.82
C PRO A 146 4.80 14.15 -2.29
N PHE A 147 5.68 15.00 -2.81
CA PHE A 147 6.03 15.06 -4.23
C PHE A 147 7.54 15.19 -4.46
N ALA A 148 8.37 14.63 -3.57
CA ALA A 148 9.84 14.69 -3.62
C ALA A 148 10.41 14.06 -4.92
N ARG A 149 10.40 14.87 -5.98
CA ARG A 149 10.79 14.58 -7.36
C ARG A 149 11.74 15.70 -7.77
N ASN A 150 12.90 15.40 -8.36
CA ASN A 150 13.69 16.46 -9.00
C ASN A 150 12.88 16.98 -10.20
N PRO A 151 12.61 18.30 -10.33
CA PRO A 151 11.82 18.81 -11.46
C PRO A 151 12.39 18.42 -12.83
N ARG A 152 13.72 18.27 -12.93
CA ARG A 152 14.41 17.79 -14.14
C ARG A 152 14.06 16.35 -14.52
N ASP A 153 13.69 15.50 -13.55
CA ASP A 153 13.21 14.13 -13.80
C ASP A 153 11.77 14.11 -14.33
N LEU A 154 11.02 15.22 -14.22
CA LEU A 154 9.64 15.35 -14.71
C LEU A 154 9.54 16.13 -16.02
N GLU A 155 10.53 16.96 -16.34
CA GLU A 155 10.56 17.83 -17.51
C GLU A 155 10.31 17.04 -18.82
N GLY A 156 9.17 17.29 -19.47
CA GLY A 156 8.72 16.56 -20.67
C GLY A 156 7.80 15.36 -20.43
N LEU A 157 7.45 15.04 -19.17
CA LEU A 157 6.34 14.14 -18.85
C LEU A 157 5.06 14.95 -18.63
N ALA A 158 4.02 14.63 -19.39
CA ALA A 158 2.67 15.16 -19.21
C ALA A 158 1.82 14.23 -18.32
N GLU A 159 0.66 14.73 -17.88
CA GLU A 159 -0.38 13.87 -17.34
C GLU A 159 -0.86 12.87 -18.42
N GLY A 160 -1.12 11.62 -18.03
CA GLY A 160 -1.43 10.53 -18.96
C GLY A 160 -0.22 9.87 -19.64
N ALA A 161 1.02 10.31 -19.37
CA ALA A 161 2.22 9.66 -19.91
C ALA A 161 2.32 8.17 -19.53
N SER A 162 2.77 7.33 -20.46
CA SER A 162 2.87 5.88 -20.25
C SER A 162 4.00 5.50 -19.28
N ILE A 163 3.87 4.34 -18.65
CA ILE A 163 4.91 3.80 -17.75
C ILE A 163 6.26 3.62 -18.47
N ILE A 164 6.26 3.36 -19.78
CA ILE A 164 7.47 3.24 -20.59
C ILE A 164 8.18 4.60 -20.72
N GLU A 165 7.43 5.69 -20.92
CA GLU A 165 7.98 7.06 -21.00
C GLU A 165 8.50 7.51 -19.63
N VAL A 166 7.74 7.24 -18.56
CA VAL A 166 8.17 7.49 -17.18
C VAL A 166 9.48 6.76 -16.87
N VAL A 167 9.63 5.48 -17.22
CA VAL A 167 10.89 4.74 -17.00
C VAL A 167 12.04 5.27 -17.85
N LYS A 168 11.81 5.58 -19.14
CA LYS A 168 12.83 6.18 -20.02
C LYS A 168 13.36 7.52 -19.49
N LYS A 169 12.47 8.36 -18.94
CA LYS A 169 12.80 9.70 -18.43
C LYS A 169 13.36 9.66 -17.01
N VAL A 170 12.59 9.15 -16.05
CA VAL A 170 12.94 9.16 -14.62
C VAL A 170 14.16 8.30 -14.34
N LYS A 171 14.30 7.18 -15.07
CA LYS A 171 15.35 6.17 -14.87
C LYS A 171 15.37 5.67 -13.42
N PRO A 172 14.31 4.95 -12.99
CA PRO A 172 14.21 4.43 -11.64
C PRO A 172 15.14 3.24 -11.41
N HIS A 173 15.58 3.07 -10.17
CA HIS A 173 16.27 1.85 -9.73
C HIS A 173 15.27 0.76 -9.32
N VAL A 174 14.05 1.15 -8.93
CA VAL A 174 12.98 0.23 -8.50
C VAL A 174 11.65 0.60 -9.16
N LEU A 175 10.98 -0.41 -9.73
CA LEU A 175 9.56 -0.37 -10.09
C LEU A 175 8.75 -1.18 -9.07
N LEU A 176 7.64 -0.62 -8.58
CA LEU A 176 6.76 -1.26 -7.62
C LEU A 176 5.30 -1.23 -8.10
N GLY A 177 4.73 -2.40 -8.41
CA GLY A 177 3.35 -2.53 -8.89
C GLY A 177 2.35 -2.65 -7.75
N LEU A 178 1.42 -1.70 -7.66
CA LEU A 178 0.35 -1.62 -6.64
C LEU A 178 -1.01 -1.21 -7.25
N SER A 179 -1.19 -1.42 -8.55
CA SER A 179 -2.40 -1.05 -9.31
C SER A 179 -3.47 -2.14 -9.38
N GLY A 180 -3.12 -3.40 -9.09
CA GLY A 180 -3.98 -4.57 -9.37
C GLY A 180 -4.13 -4.92 -10.86
N VAL A 181 -3.55 -4.15 -11.78
CA VAL A 181 -3.67 -4.36 -13.23
C VAL A 181 -2.59 -5.32 -13.72
N GLY A 182 -3.02 -6.48 -14.25
CA GLY A 182 -2.12 -7.46 -14.85
C GLY A 182 -1.45 -6.97 -16.14
N GLY A 183 -0.30 -7.53 -16.48
CA GLY A 183 0.41 -7.27 -17.75
C GLY A 183 1.14 -5.93 -17.86
N VAL A 184 1.02 -5.01 -16.88
CA VAL A 184 1.71 -3.70 -16.92
C VAL A 184 3.24 -3.86 -16.86
N PHE A 185 3.74 -4.84 -16.12
CA PHE A 185 5.16 -5.20 -16.09
C PHE A 185 5.43 -6.29 -17.13
N ASN A 186 5.45 -5.89 -18.41
CA ASN A 186 5.75 -6.75 -19.54
C ASN A 186 7.27 -6.88 -19.80
N GLU A 187 7.64 -7.70 -20.77
CA GLU A 187 9.04 -7.94 -21.16
C GLU A 187 9.75 -6.65 -21.61
N GLN A 188 9.06 -5.79 -22.36
CA GLN A 188 9.63 -4.52 -22.85
C GLN A 188 10.00 -3.58 -21.69
N LEU A 189 9.14 -3.46 -20.68
CA LEU A 189 9.40 -2.64 -19.50
C LEU A 189 10.51 -3.23 -18.63
N SER A 190 10.52 -4.55 -18.47
CA SER A 190 11.53 -5.29 -17.72
C SER A 190 12.92 -5.18 -18.37
N ALA A 191 13.01 -5.36 -19.69
CA ALA A 191 14.24 -5.21 -20.45
C ALA A 191 14.77 -3.77 -20.42
N LEU A 192 13.89 -2.77 -20.51
CA LEU A 192 14.26 -1.35 -20.39
C LEU A 192 14.84 -1.02 -19.00
N LEU A 193 14.23 -1.52 -17.92
CA LEU A 193 14.77 -1.35 -16.57
C LEU A 193 16.13 -2.04 -16.41
N LEU A 194 16.25 -3.28 -16.88
CA LEU A 194 17.49 -4.06 -16.80
C LEU A 194 18.64 -3.39 -17.57
N MET A 195 18.39 -2.90 -18.80
CA MET A 195 19.36 -2.11 -19.56
C MET A 195 19.82 -0.87 -18.79
N HIS A 196 18.90 -0.16 -18.12
CA HIS A 196 19.29 1.00 -17.32
C HIS A 196 20.17 0.62 -16.12
N LEU A 197 19.80 -0.42 -15.37
CA LEU A 197 20.55 -0.89 -14.19
C LEU A 197 21.96 -1.34 -14.56
N ILE A 198 22.13 -2.13 -15.64
CA ILE A 198 23.44 -2.57 -16.14
C ILE A 198 24.34 -1.39 -16.54
N MET A 199 23.76 -0.29 -16.99
CA MET A 199 24.53 0.93 -17.33
C MET A 199 24.97 1.71 -16.08
N LEU A 200 24.31 1.57 -14.94
CA LEU A 200 24.72 2.19 -13.66
C LEU A 200 25.83 1.42 -12.94
N GLU A 201 26.01 0.13 -13.21
CA GLU A 201 27.10 -0.68 -12.63
C GLU A 201 28.44 -0.50 -13.39
N LYS A 202 28.42 0.24 -14.50
CA LYS A 202 29.58 0.48 -15.38
C LYS A 202 30.12 1.93 -15.32
N THR A 203 29.66 2.72 -14.36
CA THR A 203 29.96 4.16 -14.18
C THR A 203 30.27 4.49 -12.73
#